data_AF-A0A5R8M5C7-F1
#
_entry.id   AF-A0A5R8M5C7-F1
#
_cell.length_a   1.000
_cell.length_b   1.000
_cell.length_c   1.000
_cell.angle_alpha   90.00
_cell.angle_beta   90.00
_cell.angle_gamma   90.00
#
_symmetry.space_group_name_H-M   'P 1'
#
loop_
_entity.id
_entity.type
_entity.pdbx_description
1 polymer ?
#
loop_
_entity_poly.entity_id
_entity_poly.type
_entity_poly.pdbx_seq_one_letter_code
_entity_poly.pdbx_strand_id
1 'polypeptide(L)'
;MTTRSPPAATQRSNPASAFNIVAESLRLGDFTADQIAELYDQHTRATGQEFTKDAVDRVFELTQGQPWLVNAIAHEITFKMRATGSITAGHVDEAKERLIRQRA
;
A
#
# COMPACT_ATOMS: atom_id res chain seq x y z
N MET A 1 24.44 1.34 -69.88
CA MET A 1 23.24 0.54 -70.21
C MET A 1 22.75 -0.09 -68.92
N THR A 2 21.64 0.45 -68.41
CA THR A 2 20.68 -0.05 -67.40
C THR A 2 21.08 -1.27 -66.55
N THR A 3 21.00 -1.14 -65.21
CA THR A 3 20.04 -1.86 -64.36
C THR A 3 19.95 -1.28 -62.93
N ARG A 4 18.88 -0.49 -62.74
CA ARG A 4 17.92 -0.42 -61.61
C ARG A 4 18.43 -0.52 -60.15
N SER A 5 18.44 0.64 -59.50
CA SER A 5 18.24 0.80 -58.05
C SER A 5 16.86 0.26 -57.60
N PRO A 6 16.75 -0.43 -56.46
CA PRO A 6 15.47 -0.76 -55.84
C PRO A 6 14.97 0.37 -54.89
N PRO A 7 13.66 0.36 -54.55
CA PRO A 7 12.90 1.52 -54.06
C PRO A 7 12.87 1.69 -52.54
N ALA A 8 12.34 2.86 -52.14
CA ALA A 8 12.06 3.35 -50.79
C ALA A 8 11.71 2.28 -49.74
N ALA A 9 12.44 2.31 -48.62
CA ALA A 9 11.96 1.77 -47.37
C ALA A 9 11.48 2.95 -46.51
N THR A 10 10.15 3.10 -46.51
CA THR A 10 9.30 3.55 -45.40
C THR A 10 10.06 3.97 -44.15
N GLN A 11 9.80 5.22 -43.73
CA GLN A 11 9.99 5.68 -42.36
C GLN A 11 9.60 4.54 -41.41
N ARG A 12 10.61 3.89 -40.81
CA ARG A 12 10.35 3.20 -39.54
C ARG A 12 10.12 4.32 -38.56
N SER A 13 8.87 4.73 -38.45
CA SER A 13 8.30 5.18 -37.19
C SER A 13 8.69 4.09 -36.20
N ASN A 14 9.84 4.24 -35.55
CA ASN A 14 10.06 3.54 -34.31
C ASN A 14 8.89 4.01 -33.45
N PRO A 15 7.94 3.15 -33.05
CA PRO A 15 7.12 3.53 -31.94
C PRO A 15 8.14 3.75 -30.82
N ALA A 16 8.45 5.01 -30.52
CA ALA A 16 8.77 5.40 -29.17
C ALA A 16 7.70 4.67 -28.37
N SER A 17 8.10 3.56 -27.74
CA SER A 17 7.17 2.56 -27.23
C SER A 17 6.09 3.31 -26.48
N ALA A 18 4.83 3.03 -26.76
CA ALA A 18 3.70 3.53 -25.98
C ALA A 18 3.80 3.15 -24.48
N PHE A 19 4.85 2.42 -24.12
CA PHE A 19 5.33 2.11 -22.77
C PHE A 19 6.36 3.10 -22.22
N ASN A 20 6.56 4.26 -22.84
CA ASN A 20 7.06 5.44 -22.15
C ASN A 20 5.87 6.17 -21.50
N ILE A 21 4.97 5.41 -20.86
CA ILE A 21 4.27 5.93 -19.69
C ILE A 21 5.41 6.19 -18.74
N VAL A 22 5.74 7.46 -18.58
CA VAL A 22 6.71 7.93 -17.61
C VAL A 22 6.44 7.15 -16.33
N ALA A 23 7.48 6.43 -15.94
CA ALA A 23 7.59 5.63 -14.75
C ALA A 23 7.55 6.49 -13.47
N GLU A 24 6.71 7.52 -13.44
CA GLU A 24 5.98 7.95 -12.25
C GLU A 24 4.93 6.88 -11.97
N SER A 25 5.42 5.67 -11.76
CA SER A 25 4.78 4.70 -10.92
C SER A 25 4.46 5.50 -9.65
N LEU A 26 3.20 5.90 -9.52
CA LEU A 26 2.63 6.58 -8.36
C LEU A 26 2.64 5.54 -7.24
N ARG A 27 3.85 5.09 -6.88
CA ARG A 27 4.12 4.19 -5.78
C ARG A 27 3.88 5.08 -4.58
N LEU A 28 2.66 4.98 -4.06
CA LEU A 28 2.39 5.40 -2.70
C LEU A 28 3.50 4.77 -1.86
N GLY A 29 4.42 5.61 -1.39
CA GLY A 29 5.55 5.16 -0.59
C GLY A 29 5.05 4.47 0.67
N ASP A 30 5.91 3.68 1.29
CA ASP A 30 5.63 3.13 2.59
C ASP A 30 5.39 4.28 3.59
N PHE A 31 4.38 4.11 4.45
CA PHE A 31 4.09 5.07 5.49
C PHE A 31 5.20 5.08 6.53
N THR A 32 5.59 6.27 6.99
CA THR A 32 6.35 6.41 8.22
C THR A 32 5.46 6.11 9.44
N ALA A 33 6.06 5.84 10.60
CA ALA A 33 5.30 5.67 11.84
C ALA A 33 4.41 6.89 12.16
N ASP A 34 4.88 8.10 11.84
CA ASP A 34 4.15 9.35 12.02
C ASP A 34 2.93 9.42 11.08
N GLN A 35 3.09 9.04 9.81
CA GLN A 35 1.97 8.98 8.86
C GLN A 35 0.93 7.92 9.24
N ILE A 36 1.34 6.79 9.84
CA ILE A 36 0.41 5.80 10.39
C ILE A 36 -0.34 6.41 11.58
N ALA A 37 0.36 7.13 12.46
CA ALA A 37 -0.27 7.82 13.59
C ALA A 37 -1.31 8.84 13.11
N GLU A 38 -0.97 9.67 12.12
CA GLU A 38 -1.90 10.63 11.50
C GLU A 38 -3.11 9.94 10.86
N LEU A 39 -2.88 8.82 10.16
CA LEU A 39 -3.96 8.04 9.55
C LEU A 39 -4.91 7.48 10.61
N TYR A 40 -4.40 6.97 11.73
CA TYR A 40 -5.21 6.42 12.79
C TYR A 40 -5.89 7.50 13.63
N ASP A 41 -5.27 8.67 13.79
CA ASP A 41 -5.91 9.83 14.42
C ASP A 41 -7.14 10.30 13.62
N GLN A 42 -7.10 10.27 12.29
CA GLN A 42 -8.28 10.53 11.47
C GLN A 42 -9.41 9.53 11.76
N HIS A 43 -9.08 8.25 11.93
CA HIS A 43 -10.06 7.24 12.36
C HIS A 43 -10.63 7.58 13.74
N THR A 44 -9.77 7.90 14.71
CA THR A 44 -10.18 8.27 16.07
C THR A 44 -11.10 9.47 16.10
N ARG A 45 -10.83 10.51 15.31
CA ARG A 45 -11.72 11.67 15.18
C ARG A 45 -13.07 11.31 14.56
N ALA A 46 -13.11 10.35 13.64
CA ALA A 46 -14.33 9.94 12.96
C ALA A 46 -15.21 9.00 13.81
N THR A 47 -14.62 8.13 14.62
CA THR A 47 -15.33 7.06 15.33
C THR A 47 -15.34 7.22 16.85
N GLY A 48 -14.47 8.07 17.40
CA GLY A 48 -14.17 8.14 18.82
C GLY A 48 -13.30 6.97 19.33
N GLN A 49 -12.86 6.08 18.44
CA GLN A 49 -12.06 4.91 18.79
C GLN A 49 -10.57 5.22 18.64
N GLU A 50 -9.87 5.37 19.78
CA GLU A 50 -8.45 5.70 19.81
C GLU A 50 -7.56 4.49 19.45
N PHE A 51 -6.56 4.70 18.62
CA PHE A 51 -5.39 3.81 18.55
C PHE A 51 -4.32 4.31 19.52
N THR A 52 -3.97 3.48 20.49
CA THR A 52 -2.88 3.79 21.43
C THR A 52 -1.55 3.94 20.70
N LYS A 53 -0.63 4.70 21.28
CA LYS A 53 0.73 4.85 20.75
C LYS A 53 1.42 3.49 20.53
N ASP A 54 1.37 2.59 21.52
CA ASP A 54 1.90 1.24 21.38
C ASP A 54 1.27 0.45 20.21
N ALA A 55 -0.01 0.68 19.90
CA ALA A 55 -0.63 0.05 18.73
C ALA A 55 -0.05 0.59 17.41
N VAL A 56 0.17 1.90 17.31
CA VAL A 56 0.79 2.53 16.13
C VAL A 56 2.21 2.02 15.93
N ASP A 57 3.03 2.06 16.98
CA ASP A 57 4.41 1.56 16.97
C ASP A 57 4.42 0.09 16.55
N ARG A 58 3.54 -0.73 17.12
CA ARG A 58 3.45 -2.16 16.79
C ARG A 58 3.03 -2.42 15.34
N VAL A 59 2.11 -1.63 14.80
CA VAL A 59 1.73 -1.71 13.38
C VAL A 59 2.93 -1.36 12.50
N PHE A 60 3.65 -0.28 12.81
CA PHE A 60 4.82 0.10 12.03
C PHE A 60 5.89 -1.00 12.06
N GLU A 61 6.21 -1.57 13.22
CA GLU A 61 7.16 -2.69 13.35
C GLU A 61 6.79 -3.88 12.47
N LEU A 62 5.52 -4.29 12.46
CA LEU A 62 5.07 -5.46 11.71
C LEU A 62 5.00 -5.24 10.21
N THR A 63 4.68 -4.02 9.79
CA THR A 63 4.35 -3.71 8.39
C THR A 63 5.47 -3.01 7.66
N GLN A 64 6.40 -2.39 8.40
CA GLN A 64 7.43 -1.48 7.89
C GLN A 64 6.83 -0.37 7.00
N GLY A 65 5.61 0.06 7.30
CA GLY A 65 4.94 1.13 6.56
C GLY A 65 4.14 0.70 5.34
N GLN A 66 4.21 -0.57 4.93
CA GLN A 66 3.57 -1.03 3.70
C GLN A 66 2.04 -0.75 3.71
N PRO A 67 1.51 0.10 2.81
CA PRO A 67 0.12 0.59 2.91
C PRO A 67 -0.92 -0.52 2.94
N TRP A 68 -0.69 -1.59 2.17
CA TRP A 68 -1.58 -2.74 2.09
C TRP A 68 -1.61 -3.54 3.41
N LEU A 69 -0.49 -3.64 4.12
CA LEU A 69 -0.43 -4.32 5.42
C LEU A 69 -1.00 -3.45 6.54
N VAL A 70 -0.65 -2.16 6.57
CA VAL A 70 -1.19 -1.20 7.54
C VAL A 70 -2.72 -1.24 7.49
N ASN A 71 -3.29 -1.12 6.28
CA ASN A 71 -4.72 -1.18 6.09
C ASN A 71 -5.32 -2.55 6.46
N ALA A 72 -4.65 -3.66 6.10
CA ALA A 72 -5.13 -5.00 6.43
C ALA A 72 -5.25 -5.22 7.94
N ILE A 73 -4.27 -4.77 8.72
CA ILE A 73 -4.28 -4.87 10.18
C ILE A 73 -5.41 -4.00 10.76
N ALA A 74 -5.48 -2.71 10.37
CA ALA A 74 -6.52 -1.81 10.87
C ALA A 74 -7.93 -2.33 10.55
N HIS A 75 -8.14 -2.83 9.33
CA HIS A 75 -9.41 -3.39 8.89
C HIS A 75 -9.76 -4.68 9.65
N GLU A 76 -8.80 -5.57 9.89
CA GLU A 76 -9.04 -6.78 10.67
C GLU A 76 -9.49 -6.42 12.10
N ILE A 77 -8.81 -5.48 12.76
CA ILE A 77 -9.17 -5.06 14.13
C ILE A 77 -10.58 -4.42 14.18
N THR A 78 -10.84 -3.47 13.28
CA THR A 78 -12.05 -2.63 13.34
C THR A 78 -13.29 -3.33 12.79
N PHE A 79 -13.18 -4.03 11.66
CA PHE A 79 -14.34 -4.62 10.98
C PHE A 79 -14.53 -6.11 11.28
N LYS A 80 -13.45 -6.89 11.39
CA LYS A 80 -13.53 -8.36 11.53
C LYS A 80 -13.53 -8.81 12.99
N MET A 81 -12.61 -8.28 13.80
CA MET A 81 -12.55 -8.51 15.24
C MET A 81 -13.61 -7.68 15.96
N ARG A 82 -13.94 -6.49 15.43
CA ARG A 82 -14.86 -5.52 16.04
C ARG A 82 -14.44 -5.18 17.47
N ALA A 83 -13.15 -4.90 17.63
CA ALA A 83 -12.60 -4.48 18.91
C ALA A 83 -13.39 -3.28 19.45
N THR A 84 -13.64 -3.26 20.76
CA THR A 84 -14.37 -2.18 21.43
C THR A 84 -13.43 -1.41 22.36
N GLY A 85 -13.69 -0.11 22.52
CA GLY A 85 -12.77 0.78 23.24
C GLY A 85 -11.46 1.02 22.48
N SER A 86 -10.43 1.47 23.19
CA SER A 86 -9.14 1.81 22.58
C SER A 86 -8.43 0.59 21.99
N ILE A 87 -7.88 0.76 20.79
CA ILE A 87 -7.11 -0.26 20.07
C ILE A 87 -5.67 -0.26 20.60
N THR A 88 -5.21 -1.44 20.98
CA THR A 88 -3.94 -1.68 21.69
C THR A 88 -3.01 -2.56 20.87
N ALA A 89 -1.72 -2.60 21.23
CA ALA A 89 -0.75 -3.52 20.62
C ALA A 89 -1.21 -4.99 20.67
N GLY A 90 -1.92 -5.40 21.73
CA GLY A 90 -2.49 -6.76 21.83
C GLY A 90 -3.50 -7.06 20.72
N HIS A 91 -4.35 -6.09 20.36
CA HIS A 91 -5.27 -6.25 19.23
C HIS A 91 -4.52 -6.34 17.89
N VAL A 92 -3.40 -5.63 17.75
CA VAL A 92 -2.54 -5.68 16.57
C VAL A 92 -1.90 -7.06 16.41
N ASP A 93 -1.37 -7.63 17.49
CA ASP A 93 -0.80 -8.98 17.46
C ASP A 93 -1.87 -10.04 17.17
N GLU A 94 -3.06 -9.94 17.76
CA GLU A 94 -4.17 -10.85 17.45
C GLU A 94 -4.58 -10.76 15.97
N ALA A 95 -4.70 -9.54 15.42
CA ALA A 95 -5.01 -9.32 14.01
C ALA A 95 -3.96 -9.95 13.09
N LYS A 96 -2.66 -9.79 13.41
CA LYS A 96 -1.56 -10.43 12.69
C LYS A 96 -1.69 -11.96 12.68
N GLU A 97 -1.94 -12.59 13.82
CA GLU A 97 -2.12 -14.05 13.92
C GLU A 97 -3.32 -14.54 13.10
N ARG A 98 -4.44 -13.79 13.13
CA ARG A 98 -5.63 -14.07 12.32
C ARG A 98 -5.35 -13.99 10.82
N LEU A 99 -4.62 -12.97 10.37
CA LEU A 99 -4.25 -12.81 8.96
C LEU A 99 -3.34 -13.94 8.47
N ILE A 100 -2.42 -14.42 9.30
CA ILE A 100 -1.56 -15.58 8.97
C ILE A 100 -2.41 -16.83 8.80
N ARG A 101 -3.32 -17.11 9.74
CA ARG A 101 -4.18 -18.30 9.69
C ARG A 101 -5.12 -18.32 8.47
N GLN A 102 -5.55 -17.15 7.99
CA GLN A 102 -6.39 -17.03 6.79
C GLN A 102 -5.63 -17.27 5.48
N ARG A 103 -4.29 -17.26 5.51
CA ARG A 103 -3.42 -17.46 4.34
C ARG A 103 -2.79 -18.86 4.27
N ALA A 104 -2.91 -19.64 5.34
CA ALA A 104 -2.42 -21.02 5.44
C ALA A 104 -3.51 -22.02 4.98
#